data_AF-A0A327T6W9-F1
#
_entry.id   AF-A0A327T6W9-F1
#
_cell.length_a   1.000
_cell.length_b   1.000
_cell.length_c   1.000
_cell.angle_alpha   90.00
_cell.angle_beta   90.00
_cell.angle_gamma   90.00
#
_symmetry.space_group_name_H-M   'P 1'
#
loop_
_entity.id
_entity.type
_entity.pdbx_description
1 polymer ?
#
loop_
_entity_poly.entity_id
_entity_poly.type
_entity_poly.pdbx_seq_one_letter_code
_entity_poly.pdbx_strand_id
1 'polypeptide(L)'
;MKTDLKKAPRLQFLDTGLVNYSLGIQAEMLAMQDLNSAYKGAVIPHLVTQELISLLSISAKTPSFWVRDKNTSSAEVDLLYSYHGLIFPIEIKSGSTGSLKSLHLFIDAVDHPYAIRMYAGTFNVEKAITPNKKPYLLMNLPYYAGTSLPQYIEWFIQQEL
;
A
#
# COMPACT_ATOMS: atom_id res chain seq x y z
N MET A 1 12.90 -8.11 -8.90
CA MET A 1 12.56 -8.39 -7.49
C MET A 1 12.78 -9.88 -7.22
N LYS A 2 13.48 -10.25 -6.15
CA LYS A 2 13.66 -11.65 -5.73
C LYS A 2 13.05 -11.84 -4.34
N THR A 3 12.12 -12.78 -4.20
CA THR A 3 11.43 -13.06 -2.93
C THR A 3 12.38 -13.72 -1.94
N ASP A 4 12.41 -13.22 -0.70
CA ASP A 4 13.10 -13.87 0.41
C ASP A 4 12.16 -14.84 1.12
N LEU A 5 12.32 -16.13 0.84
CA LEU A 5 11.50 -17.21 1.42
C LEU A 5 11.83 -17.50 2.89
N LYS A 6 12.85 -16.85 3.48
CA LYS A 6 13.13 -16.94 4.92
C LYS A 6 12.19 -16.06 5.75
N LYS A 7 11.58 -15.03 5.15
CA LYS A 7 10.59 -14.19 5.83
C LYS A 7 9.24 -14.90 5.82
N ALA A 8 8.52 -14.82 6.95
CA ALA A 8 7.18 -15.38 7.05
C ALA A 8 6.24 -14.68 6.04
N PRO A 9 5.37 -15.43 5.33
CA PRO A 9 4.40 -14.82 4.43
C PRO A 9 3.35 -14.04 5.23
N ARG A 10 2.84 -12.95 4.65
CA ARG A 10 1.67 -12.24 5.19
C ARG A 10 0.41 -13.02 4.81
N LEU A 11 -0.36 -13.46 5.82
CA LEU A 11 -1.61 -14.18 5.59
C LEU A 11 -2.63 -13.25 4.91
N GLN A 12 -3.24 -13.72 3.84
CA GLN A 12 -4.32 -13.04 3.13
C GLN A 12 -5.51 -13.99 3.01
N PHE A 13 -6.67 -13.59 3.54
CA PHE A 13 -7.91 -14.33 3.33
C PHE A 13 -8.40 -14.14 1.90
N LEU A 14 -9.14 -15.12 1.39
CA LEU A 14 -9.60 -15.16 0.01
C LEU A 14 -10.51 -13.99 -0.36
N ASP A 15 -11.40 -13.58 0.53
CA ASP A 15 -12.45 -12.61 0.20
C ASP A 15 -12.80 -11.77 1.44
N THR A 16 -12.84 -10.45 1.28
CA THR A 16 -13.13 -9.54 2.39
C THR A 16 -14.59 -9.65 2.85
N GLY A 17 -15.53 -9.88 1.93
CA GLY A 17 -16.94 -10.11 2.26
C GLY A 17 -17.12 -11.38 3.11
N LEU A 18 -16.42 -12.47 2.81
CA LEU A 18 -16.43 -13.70 3.61
C LEU A 18 -15.83 -13.47 5.01
N VAL A 19 -14.74 -12.70 5.09
CA VAL A 19 -14.16 -12.30 6.39
C VAL A 19 -15.16 -11.51 7.21
N ASN A 20 -15.76 -10.47 6.62
CA ASN A 20 -16.76 -9.64 7.26
C ASN A 20 -17.99 -10.45 7.67
N TYR A 21 -18.40 -11.43 6.85
CA TYR A 21 -19.50 -12.32 7.16
C TYR A 21 -19.20 -13.22 8.35
N SER A 22 -18.04 -13.86 8.36
CA SER A 22 -17.60 -14.74 9.45
C SER A 22 -17.44 -13.98 10.78
N LEU A 23 -17.15 -12.69 10.71
CA LEU A 23 -17.01 -11.82 11.88
C LEU A 23 -18.36 -11.25 12.37
N GLY A 24 -19.41 -11.35 11.57
CA GLY A 24 -20.76 -10.89 11.92
C GLY A 24 -20.93 -9.38 11.97
N ILE A 25 -20.17 -8.64 11.13
CA ILE A 25 -20.01 -7.17 11.25
C ILE A 25 -20.59 -6.36 10.10
N GLN A 26 -21.43 -6.99 9.30
CA GLN A 26 -21.92 -6.41 8.06
C GLN A 26 -22.76 -5.16 8.35
N ALA A 27 -23.59 -5.20 9.39
CA ALA A 27 -24.47 -4.08 9.75
C ALA A 27 -23.66 -2.87 10.26
N GLU A 28 -22.65 -3.12 11.10
CA GLU A 28 -21.75 -2.11 11.63
C GLU A 28 -20.96 -1.44 10.51
N MET A 29 -20.46 -2.23 9.55
CA MET A 29 -19.73 -1.69 8.39
C MET A 29 -20.61 -0.84 7.49
N LEU A 30 -21.87 -1.21 7.26
CA LEU A 30 -22.82 -0.40 6.47
C LEU A 30 -23.15 0.93 7.16
N ALA A 31 -23.13 0.96 8.50
CA ALA A 31 -23.38 2.17 9.28
C ALA A 31 -22.13 3.06 9.45
N MET A 32 -20.93 2.56 9.12
CA MET A 32 -19.69 3.32 9.26
C MET A 32 -19.56 4.41 8.21
N GLN A 33 -19.41 5.65 8.67
CA GLN A 33 -19.04 6.78 7.81
C GLN A 33 -17.55 6.76 7.46
N ASP A 34 -16.73 6.17 8.32
CA ASP A 34 -15.30 5.99 8.09
C ASP A 34 -14.85 4.56 8.43
N LEU A 35 -14.53 3.82 7.37
CA LEU A 35 -13.98 2.45 7.45
C LEU A 35 -12.62 2.39 8.13
N ASN A 36 -11.96 3.53 8.36
CA ASN A 36 -10.69 3.59 9.10
C ASN A 36 -10.78 3.01 10.51
N SER A 37 -11.95 3.14 11.15
CA SER A 37 -12.22 2.61 12.49
C SER A 37 -12.61 1.13 12.50
N ALA A 38 -12.92 0.56 11.33
CA ALA A 38 -13.34 -0.82 11.19
C ALA A 38 -12.19 -1.76 11.59
N TYR A 39 -12.47 -2.67 12.53
CA TYR A 39 -11.55 -3.78 12.88
C TYR A 39 -10.10 -3.37 13.15
N LYS A 40 -9.89 -2.31 13.93
CA LYS A 40 -8.55 -1.80 14.28
C LYS A 40 -7.69 -1.48 13.04
N GLY A 41 -8.33 -1.12 11.93
CA GLY A 41 -7.64 -0.80 10.67
C GLY A 41 -7.19 -2.01 9.85
N ALA A 42 -7.64 -3.23 10.16
CA ALA A 42 -7.22 -4.44 9.44
C ALA A 42 -8.01 -4.70 8.13
N VAL A 43 -9.25 -4.21 8.04
CA VAL A 43 -10.13 -4.47 6.87
C VAL A 43 -9.66 -3.69 5.64
N ILE A 44 -9.26 -2.42 5.80
CA ILE A 44 -8.82 -1.58 4.67
C ILE A 44 -7.57 -2.16 3.96
N PRO A 45 -6.49 -2.53 4.66
CA PRO A 45 -5.35 -3.21 4.03
C PRO A 45 -5.73 -4.50 3.31
N HIS A 46 -6.64 -5.28 3.88
CA HIS A 46 -7.12 -6.52 3.24
C HIS A 46 -7.90 -6.21 1.95
N LEU A 47 -8.85 -5.27 2.00
CA LEU A 47 -9.62 -4.81 0.83
C LEU A 47 -8.71 -4.33 -0.30
N VAL A 48 -7.80 -3.40 -0.02
CA VAL A 48 -6.86 -2.87 -1.02
C VAL A 48 -5.99 -3.99 -1.60
N THR A 49 -5.55 -4.93 -0.76
CA THR A 49 -4.77 -6.08 -1.24
C THR A 49 -5.60 -6.95 -2.20
N GLN A 50 -6.87 -7.23 -1.88
CA GLN A 50 -7.77 -7.99 -2.77
C GLN A 50 -8.05 -7.25 -4.08
N GLU A 51 -8.23 -5.93 -4.04
CA GLU A 51 -8.36 -5.12 -5.24
C GLU A 51 -7.11 -5.23 -6.13
N LEU A 52 -5.91 -5.13 -5.56
CA LEU A 52 -4.68 -5.28 -6.35
C LEU A 52 -4.49 -6.71 -6.88
N ILE A 53 -4.88 -7.74 -6.12
CA ILE A 53 -4.89 -9.13 -6.61
C ILE A 53 -5.81 -9.26 -7.83
N SER A 54 -6.98 -8.61 -7.81
CA SER A 54 -7.93 -8.67 -8.93
C SER A 54 -7.36 -8.15 -10.25
N LEU A 55 -6.39 -7.24 -10.19
CA LEU A 55 -5.69 -6.71 -11.37
C LEU A 55 -4.73 -7.73 -12.01
N LEU A 56 -4.32 -8.77 -11.27
CA LEU A 56 -3.34 -9.77 -11.70
C LEU A 56 -3.99 -10.91 -12.50
N SER A 57 -5.01 -10.60 -13.29
CA SER A 57 -5.94 -11.50 -14.00
C SER A 57 -5.31 -12.58 -14.90
N ILE A 58 -4.03 -12.46 -15.26
CA ILE A 58 -3.33 -13.37 -16.19
C ILE A 58 -2.24 -14.20 -15.48
N SER A 59 -1.90 -13.91 -14.22
CA SER A 59 -0.84 -14.65 -13.50
C SER A 59 -1.17 -14.87 -12.03
N ALA A 60 -0.88 -16.07 -11.52
CA ALA A 60 -0.97 -16.42 -10.09
C ALA A 60 0.06 -15.69 -9.20
N LYS A 61 0.46 -14.46 -9.57
CA LYS A 61 1.39 -13.64 -8.80
C LYS A 61 0.67 -13.12 -7.58
N THR A 62 1.24 -13.38 -6.42
CA THR A 62 0.82 -12.75 -5.18
C THR A 62 1.46 -11.36 -5.07
N PRO A 63 0.74 -10.34 -4.60
CA PRO A 63 1.35 -9.07 -4.23
C PRO A 63 2.51 -9.31 -3.29
N SER A 64 3.60 -8.59 -3.51
CA SER A 64 4.76 -8.66 -2.63
C SER A 64 4.74 -7.48 -1.66
N PHE A 65 5.42 -7.62 -0.55
CA PHE A 65 5.64 -6.56 0.44
C PHE A 65 7.15 -6.44 0.68
N TRP A 66 7.58 -5.38 1.36
CA TRP A 66 9.00 -5.18 1.65
C TRP A 66 9.25 -5.13 3.14
N VAL A 67 10.24 -5.88 3.60
CA VAL A 67 10.73 -5.85 4.98
C VAL A 67 12.19 -5.43 4.97
N ARG A 68 12.54 -4.50 5.86
CA ARG A 68 13.91 -4.08 6.05
C ARG A 68 14.75 -5.20 6.68
N ASP A 69 15.86 -5.54 6.05
CA ASP A 69 16.80 -6.54 6.55
C ASP A 69 17.92 -5.90 7.39
N LYS A 70 17.59 -5.38 8.59
CA LYS A 70 18.56 -4.91 9.59
C LYS A 70 18.15 -5.33 11.01
N ASN A 71 19.11 -5.86 11.78
CA ASN A 71 18.92 -6.40 13.13
C ASN A 71 18.43 -5.41 14.20
N THR A 72 18.44 -4.10 13.92
CA THR A 72 18.19 -3.05 14.92
C THR A 72 16.83 -2.36 14.81
N SER A 73 16.09 -2.57 13.71
CA SER A 73 14.73 -2.02 13.55
C SER A 73 13.95 -2.75 12.45
N SER A 74 12.75 -3.23 12.75
CA SER A 74 11.80 -3.65 11.72
C SER A 74 11.16 -2.43 11.07
N ALA A 75 11.13 -2.43 9.74
CA ALA A 75 10.32 -1.53 8.94
C ALA A 75 9.72 -2.34 7.80
N GLU A 76 8.44 -2.11 7.51
CA GLU A 76 7.69 -2.88 6.54
C GLU A 76 6.81 -1.93 5.73
N VAL A 77 6.83 -2.11 4.40
CA VAL A 77 5.90 -1.46 3.47
C VAL A 77 4.84 -2.49 3.11
N ASP A 78 3.56 -2.10 3.16
CA ASP A 78 2.43 -3.01 3.03
C ASP A 78 2.39 -3.77 1.71
N LEU A 79 2.58 -3.07 0.58
CA LEU A 79 2.52 -3.65 -0.75
C LEU A 79 3.58 -3.03 -1.66
N LEU A 80 4.03 -3.81 -2.64
CA LEU A 80 4.90 -3.39 -3.73
C LEU A 80 4.19 -3.62 -5.06
N TYR A 81 4.26 -2.61 -5.93
CA TYR A 81 3.73 -2.69 -7.28
C TYR A 81 4.84 -2.49 -8.31
N SER A 82 4.95 -3.39 -9.29
CA SER A 82 5.99 -3.32 -10.32
C SER A 82 5.42 -2.75 -11.61
N TYR A 83 6.06 -1.73 -12.16
CA TYR A 83 5.65 -1.09 -13.43
C TYR A 83 6.87 -0.53 -14.16
N HIS A 84 7.05 -0.88 -15.43
CA HIS A 84 8.19 -0.51 -16.28
C HIS A 84 9.58 -0.59 -15.60
N GLY A 85 9.82 -1.67 -14.84
CA GLY A 85 11.11 -1.91 -14.17
C GLY A 85 11.30 -1.15 -12.85
N LEU A 86 10.37 -0.27 -12.48
CA LEU A 86 10.33 0.40 -11.17
C LEU A 86 9.48 -0.41 -10.17
N ILE A 87 9.79 -0.25 -8.88
CA ILE A 87 9.06 -0.91 -7.78
C ILE A 87 8.48 0.18 -6.88
N PHE A 88 7.18 0.42 -6.99
CA PHE A 88 6.47 1.43 -6.23
C PHE A 88 6.12 0.88 -4.84
N PRO A 89 6.61 1.51 -3.76
CA PRO A 89 6.17 1.19 -2.41
C PRO A 89 4.79 1.79 -2.14
N ILE A 90 3.88 0.96 -1.64
CA ILE A 90 2.51 1.34 -1.29
C ILE A 90 2.35 1.15 0.22
N GLU A 91 2.02 2.24 0.91
CA GLU A 91 1.63 2.24 2.32
C GLU A 91 0.13 2.46 2.44
N ILE A 92 -0.56 1.59 3.17
CA ILE A 92 -2.01 1.69 3.33
C ILE A 92 -2.28 2.29 4.70
N LYS A 93 -2.90 3.47 4.71
CA LYS A 93 -3.22 4.19 5.94
C LYS A 93 -4.73 4.27 6.10
N SER A 94 -5.21 3.68 7.18
CA SER A 94 -6.57 3.87 7.66
C SER A 94 -6.75 5.27 8.32
N GLY A 95 -6.14 6.33 7.80
CA GLY A 95 -6.24 7.67 8.39
C GLY A 95 -5.19 8.64 7.88
N SER A 96 -5.33 9.92 8.21
CA SER A 96 -4.37 10.97 7.85
C SER A 96 -3.14 11.01 8.77
N THR A 97 -3.22 10.37 9.94
CA THR A 97 -2.18 10.36 10.97
C THR A 97 -1.35 9.07 10.93
N GLY A 98 -0.03 9.21 10.84
CA GLY A 98 0.89 8.07 10.87
C GLY A 98 2.24 8.41 10.24
N SER A 99 3.33 7.90 10.82
CA SER A 99 4.66 8.12 10.24
C SER A 99 4.80 7.39 8.91
N LEU A 100 5.46 8.02 7.93
CA LEU A 100 5.87 7.40 6.67
C LEU A 100 7.26 6.75 6.77
N LYS A 101 7.64 6.29 7.97
CA LYS A 101 8.99 5.78 8.26
C LYS A 101 9.40 4.65 7.31
N SER A 102 8.52 3.68 7.08
CA SER A 102 8.80 2.56 6.17
C SER A 102 8.96 3.03 4.72
N LEU A 103 8.07 3.91 4.24
CA LEU A 103 8.21 4.52 2.91
C LEU A 103 9.53 5.27 2.75
N HIS A 104 9.91 6.11 3.71
CA HIS A 104 11.18 6.84 3.64
C HIS A 104 12.37 5.89 3.54
N LEU A 105 12.38 4.82 4.36
CA LEU A 105 13.44 3.82 4.34
C LEU A 105 13.49 3.04 3.02
N PHE A 106 12.34 2.78 2.41
CA PHE A 106 12.27 2.17 1.09
C PHE A 106 12.82 3.12 0.01
N ILE A 107 12.38 4.37 0.02
CA ILE A 107 12.81 5.41 -0.94
C ILE A 107 14.31 5.65 -0.85
N ASP A 108 14.89 5.65 0.36
CA ASP A 108 16.34 5.75 0.54
C ASP A 108 17.10 4.55 -0.07
N ALA A 109 16.45 3.40 -0.28
CA ALA A 109 17.06 2.18 -0.77
C ALA A 109 16.89 1.92 -2.29
N VAL A 110 16.11 2.75 -3.01
CA VAL A 110 15.83 2.59 -4.46
C VAL A 110 16.23 3.82 -5.26
N ASP A 111 16.49 3.69 -6.56
CA ASP A 111 17.01 4.79 -7.39
C ASP A 111 15.92 5.67 -8.04
N HIS A 112 14.66 5.55 -7.63
CA HIS A 112 13.56 6.38 -8.14
C HIS A 112 12.85 7.16 -7.02
N PRO A 113 12.23 8.32 -7.34
CA PRO A 113 11.65 9.23 -6.35
C PRO A 113 10.14 9.04 -6.16
N TYR A 114 9.58 7.83 -6.35
CA TYR A 114 8.13 7.63 -6.39
C TYR A 114 7.64 6.75 -5.24
N ALA A 115 6.74 7.27 -4.42
CA ALA A 115 6.05 6.54 -3.36
C ALA A 115 4.53 6.72 -3.46
N ILE A 116 3.78 5.75 -2.92
CA ILE A 116 2.31 5.76 -2.94
C ILE A 116 1.77 5.58 -1.53
N ARG A 117 0.83 6.43 -1.13
CA ARG A 117 0.00 6.24 0.07
C ARG A 117 -1.44 6.03 -0.35
N MET A 118 -2.04 4.91 0.06
CA MET A 118 -3.47 4.65 -0.13
C MET A 118 -4.23 4.93 1.16
N TYR A 119 -5.24 5.80 1.12
CA TYR A 119 -5.94 6.27 2.33
C TYR A 119 -7.36 6.79 2.05
N ALA A 120 -8.08 7.21 3.09
CA ALA A 120 -9.47 7.72 3.00
C ALA A 120 -9.59 9.19 2.55
N GLY A 121 -8.48 9.88 2.24
CA GLY A 121 -8.50 11.30 1.89
C GLY A 121 -8.68 11.56 0.39
N THR A 122 -8.35 12.78 -0.03
CA THR A 122 -8.45 13.21 -1.44
C THR A 122 -7.18 12.91 -2.22
N PHE A 123 -7.35 12.68 -3.52
CA PHE A 123 -6.21 12.53 -4.42
C PHE A 123 -5.34 13.79 -4.43
N ASN A 124 -4.04 13.63 -4.25
CA ASN A 124 -3.04 14.68 -4.47
C ASN A 124 -1.64 14.08 -4.64
N VAL A 125 -0.72 14.88 -5.19
CA VAL A 125 0.72 14.57 -5.22
C VAL A 125 1.43 15.65 -4.44
N GLU A 126 2.29 15.24 -3.51
CA GLU A 126 3.10 16.16 -2.70
C GLU A 126 4.59 15.86 -2.82
N LYS A 127 5.41 16.91 -2.74
CA LYS A 127 6.87 16.78 -2.61
C LYS A 127 7.19 16.50 -1.15
N ALA A 128 7.95 15.45 -0.91
CA ALA A 128 8.36 15.03 0.42
C ALA A 128 9.88 14.78 0.45
N ILE A 129 10.45 14.73 1.65
CA ILE A 129 11.89 14.53 1.85
C ILE A 129 12.08 13.46 2.91
N THR A 130 12.93 12.47 2.65
CA THR A 130 13.29 11.46 3.65
C THR A 130 14.13 12.08 4.79
N PRO A 131 14.23 11.43 5.96
CA PRO A 131 15.14 11.89 7.01
C PRO A 131 16.60 12.02 6.55
N ASN A 132 17.01 11.25 5.53
CA ASN A 132 18.33 11.34 4.90
C ASN A 132 18.43 12.41 3.80
N LYS A 133 17.47 13.33 3.74
CA LYS A 133 17.40 14.46 2.80
C LYS A 133 17.21 14.07 1.33
N LYS A 134 16.71 12.87 1.05
CA LYS A 134 16.37 12.46 -0.31
C LYS A 134 14.98 13.00 -0.69
N PRO A 135 14.85 13.86 -1.70
CA PRO A 135 13.55 14.32 -2.17
C PRO A 135 12.82 13.20 -2.92
N TYR A 136 11.49 13.14 -2.78
CA TYR A 136 10.63 12.22 -3.52
C TYR A 136 9.22 12.78 -3.68
N LEU A 137 8.47 12.25 -4.66
CA LEU A 137 7.05 12.49 -4.85
C LEU A 137 6.24 11.41 -4.12
N LEU A 138 5.24 11.86 -3.37
CA LEU A 138 4.26 11.00 -2.73
C LEU A 138 2.90 11.19 -3.41
N MET A 139 2.43 10.14 -4.08
CA MET A 139 1.07 10.08 -4.59
C MET A 139 0.14 9.61 -3.48
N ASN A 140 -0.73 10.51 -3.03
CA ASN A 140 -1.82 10.22 -2.12
C ASN A 140 -3.02 9.79 -2.93
N LEU A 141 -3.28 8.49 -2.97
CA LEU A 141 -4.35 7.87 -3.73
C LEU A 141 -5.50 7.47 -2.78
N PRO A 142 -6.75 7.88 -3.04
CA PRO A 142 -7.87 7.36 -2.27
C PRO A 142 -7.98 5.85 -2.45
N TYR A 143 -8.19 5.08 -1.37
CA TYR A 143 -8.16 3.61 -1.48
C TYR A 143 -9.25 3.05 -2.42
N TYR A 144 -10.36 3.78 -2.65
CA TYR A 144 -11.42 3.37 -3.58
C TYR A 144 -10.95 3.35 -5.05
N ALA A 145 -9.81 4.00 -5.34
CA ALA A 145 -9.21 4.03 -6.66
C ALA A 145 -8.16 2.93 -6.86
N GLY A 146 -8.10 1.93 -5.97
CA GLY A 146 -7.07 0.88 -6.00
C GLY A 146 -7.02 0.09 -7.30
N THR A 147 -8.17 -0.22 -7.90
CA THR A 147 -8.23 -0.90 -9.20
C THR A 147 -7.77 -0.03 -10.38
N SER A 148 -7.77 1.30 -10.22
CA SER A 148 -7.24 2.25 -11.21
C SER A 148 -5.76 2.58 -10.99
N LEU A 149 -5.10 1.93 -10.03
CA LEU A 149 -3.68 2.14 -9.73
C LEU A 149 -2.76 2.10 -10.96
N PRO A 150 -2.92 1.19 -11.94
CA PRO A 150 -2.05 1.17 -13.12
C PRO A 150 -2.07 2.48 -13.91
N GLN A 151 -3.26 3.06 -14.13
CA GLN A 151 -3.44 4.31 -14.87
C GLN A 151 -2.88 5.50 -14.09
N TYR A 152 -3.07 5.51 -12.77
CA TYR A 152 -2.48 6.53 -11.91
C TYR A 152 -0.95 6.46 -11.91
N ILE A 153 -0.36 5.27 -11.89
CA ILE A 153 1.10 5.09 -11.96
C ILE A 153 1.63 5.57 -13.31
N GLU A 154 0.97 5.23 -14.41
CA GLU A 154 1.33 5.69 -15.76
C GLU A 154 1.37 7.22 -15.85
N TRP A 155 0.38 7.90 -15.28
CA TRP A 155 0.35 9.36 -15.16
C TRP A 155 1.41 9.90 -14.17
N PHE A 156 1.64 9.20 -13.06
CA PHE A 156 2.49 9.64 -11.96
C PHE A 156 3.97 9.69 -12.34
N ILE A 157 4.44 8.75 -13.18
CA ILE A 157 5.83 8.75 -13.66
C ILE A 157 6.15 9.90 -14.62
N GLN A 158 5.15 10.61 -15.14
CA GLN A 158 5.34 11.81 -15.95
C GLN A 158 5.52 13.08 -15.09
N GLN A 159 5.37 12.97 -13.77
CA GLN A 159 5.52 14.10 -12.86
C GLN A 159 7.00 14.30 -12.51
N GLU A 160 7.44 15.56 -12.50
CA GLU A 160 8.79 15.95 -12.13
C GLU A 160 8.89 16.26 -10.63
N LEU A 161 10.03 15.90 -10.04
CA LEU A 161 10.32 16.10 -8.62
C LEU A 161 10.45 17.56 -8.22
#